data_AF-A0A7J6JY81-F1
#
_entry.id   AF-A0A7J6JY81-F1
#
_cell.length_a   1.000
_cell.length_b   1.000
_cell.length_c   1.000
_cell.angle_alpha   90.00
_cell.angle_beta   90.00
_cell.angle_gamma   90.00
#
_symmetry.space_group_name_H-M   'P 1'
#
loop_
_entity.id
_entity.type
_entity.pdbx_description
1 polymer ?
#
loop_
_entity_poly.entity_id
_entity_poly.type
_entity_poly.pdbx_seq_one_letter_code
_entity_poly.pdbx_strand_id
1 'polypeptide(L)'
;MGKLVVPSDISLLEEKQTVGRRRLSVLERLGLMTMPPMIHWNYTKNDKHDMRQVLQRQYDLSCSDPATDIVVRRQESIRKRVVAHNGVWAGVAVSTLVGHYSLRRYDYKTKLILLPFIAYGGSWLGRFLANGLTGRWSEWGRDRALGELPPKAYFEK
;
A
#
# COMPACT_ATOMS: atom_id res chain seq x y z
N MET A 1 -4.30 -33.82 -1.52
CA MET A 1 -3.35 -33.33 -2.54
C MET A 1 -2.70 -32.05 -2.02
N GLY A 2 -1.37 -32.04 -1.84
CA GLY A 2 -0.66 -30.84 -1.39
C GLY A 2 -0.53 -29.82 -2.52
N LYS A 3 -0.94 -28.56 -2.29
CA LYS A 3 -0.73 -27.47 -3.25
C LYS A 3 0.68 -26.91 -3.04
N LEU A 4 1.50 -26.88 -4.09
CA LEU A 4 2.84 -26.31 -4.04
C LEU A 4 2.75 -24.78 -4.22
N VAL A 5 3.49 -24.01 -3.42
CA VAL A 5 3.58 -22.56 -3.56
C VAL A 5 4.78 -22.22 -4.43
N VAL A 6 4.55 -21.49 -5.52
CA VAL A 6 5.57 -21.17 -6.54
C VAL A 6 5.55 -19.64 -6.77
N PRO A 7 6.70 -19.00 -7.08
CA PRO A 7 6.71 -17.62 -7.53
C PRO A 7 5.83 -17.43 -8.77
N SER A 8 5.07 -16.35 -8.82
CA SER A 8 4.32 -15.98 -10.03
C SER A 8 5.25 -15.42 -11.11
N ASP A 9 4.79 -15.40 -12.36
CA ASP A 9 5.56 -14.91 -13.51
C ASP A 9 6.08 -13.49 -13.32
N ILE A 10 5.29 -12.64 -12.66
CA ILE A 10 5.71 -11.27 -12.36
C ILE A 10 6.88 -11.25 -11.37
N SER A 11 6.93 -12.14 -10.39
CA SER A 11 8.06 -12.25 -9.46
C SER A 11 9.33 -12.73 -10.17
N LEU A 12 9.19 -13.64 -11.13
CA LEU A 12 10.32 -14.08 -11.97
C LEU A 12 10.84 -12.95 -12.85
N LEU A 13 9.93 -12.15 -13.41
CA LEU A 13 10.27 -11.01 -14.24
C LEU A 13 10.95 -9.89 -13.42
N GLU A 14 10.45 -9.61 -12.21
CA GLU A 14 11.09 -8.69 -11.27
C GLU A 14 12.51 -9.13 -10.92
N GLU A 15 12.73 -10.43 -10.69
CA GLU A 15 14.06 -10.94 -10.36
C GLU A 15 15.04 -10.79 -11.53
N LYS A 16 14.59 -11.08 -12.76
CA LYS A 16 15.42 -10.93 -13.97
C LYS A 16 15.83 -9.49 -14.25
N GLN A 17 14.95 -8.53 -13.97
CA GLN A 17 15.19 -7.11 -14.27
C GLN A 17 15.83 -6.34 -13.11
N THR A 18 16.03 -6.97 -11.95
CA THR A 18 16.62 -6.31 -10.78
C THR A 18 18.13 -6.13 -10.96
N VAL A 19 18.60 -4.89 -10.91
CA VAL A 19 20.04 -4.55 -10.95
C VAL A 19 20.63 -4.47 -9.55
N GLY A 20 19.82 -4.10 -8.55
CA GLY A 20 20.29 -3.95 -7.17
C GLY A 20 19.19 -3.72 -6.16
N ARG A 21 19.57 -3.20 -4.98
CA ARG A 21 18.64 -2.90 -3.89
C ARG A 21 18.56 -1.40 -3.59
N ARG A 22 17.35 -0.87 -3.67
CA ARG A 22 17.00 0.50 -3.29
C ARG A 22 16.63 0.59 -1.81
N ARG A 23 16.97 1.72 -1.17
CA ARG A 23 16.50 2.06 0.19
C ARG A 23 15.06 2.61 0.15
N LEU A 24 14.23 2.13 1.06
CA LEU A 24 12.87 2.63 1.27
C LEU A 24 12.90 4.05 1.82
N SER A 25 12.04 4.92 1.29
CA SER A 25 11.80 6.26 1.81
C SER A 25 11.10 6.22 3.18
N VAL A 26 11.14 7.33 3.92
CA VAL A 26 10.52 7.42 5.25
C VAL A 26 9.02 7.17 5.17
N LEU A 27 8.34 7.75 4.17
CA LEU A 27 6.90 7.56 3.97
C LEU A 27 6.54 6.13 3.56
N GLU A 28 7.37 5.46 2.76
CA GLU A 28 7.20 4.05 2.42
C GLU A 28 7.35 3.16 3.67
N ARG A 29 8.33 3.45 4.53
CA ARG A 29 8.53 2.72 5.79
C ARG A 29 7.35 2.87 6.75
N LEU A 30 6.90 4.11 6.97
CA LEU A 30 5.74 4.40 7.83
C LEU A 30 4.46 3.77 7.29
N GLY A 31 4.25 3.84 5.97
CA GLY A 31 3.08 3.25 5.32
C GLY A 31 3.05 1.74 5.47
N LEU A 32 4.19 1.06 5.24
CA LEU A 32 4.28 -0.38 5.46
C LEU A 32 4.12 -0.74 6.94
N MET A 33 4.70 0.04 7.86
CA MET A 33 4.60 -0.23 9.29
C MET A 33 3.15 -0.26 9.77
N THR A 34 2.36 0.70 9.30
CA THR A 34 0.95 0.90 9.68
C THR A 34 -0.03 -0.03 8.97
N MET A 35 0.40 -0.72 7.90
CA MET A 35 -0.41 -1.75 7.25
C MET A 35 -0.44 -3.03 8.11
N PRO A 36 -1.64 -3.60 8.38
CA PRO A 36 -1.75 -4.89 9.05
C PRO A 36 -1.24 -6.02 8.13
N PRO A 37 -0.62 -7.07 8.70
CA PRO A 37 -0.28 -8.28 7.93
C PRO A 37 -1.56 -8.94 7.41
N MET A 38 -1.54 -9.44 6.17
CA MET A 38 -2.72 -10.07 5.58
C MET A 38 -2.69 -11.57 5.89
N ILE A 39 -3.81 -12.11 6.36
CA ILE A 39 -3.94 -13.56 6.57
C ILE A 39 -4.36 -14.18 5.23
N HIS A 40 -3.52 -15.07 4.69
CA HIS A 40 -3.75 -15.71 3.40
C HIS A 40 -4.23 -17.15 3.56
N TRP A 41 -5.45 -17.44 3.11
CA TRP A 41 -5.86 -18.81 2.74
C TRP A 41 -5.44 -19.11 1.30
N ASN A 42 -5.65 -18.14 0.40
CA ASN A 42 -5.16 -18.14 -0.96
C ASN A 42 -4.30 -16.90 -1.24
N TYR A 43 -3.22 -17.08 -2.00
CA TYR A 43 -2.33 -16.00 -2.42
C TYR A 43 -2.98 -15.22 -3.57
N THR A 44 -3.90 -14.31 -3.22
CA THR A 44 -4.63 -13.50 -4.20
C THR A 44 -4.20 -12.03 -4.19
N LYS A 45 -3.52 -11.57 -3.12
CA LYS A 45 -3.13 -10.17 -2.96
C LYS A 45 -1.73 -10.07 -2.35
N ASN A 46 -1.12 -8.91 -2.55
CA ASN A 46 0.18 -8.57 -1.99
C ASN A 46 0.13 -8.40 -0.48
N ASP A 47 1.06 -9.09 0.18
CA ASP A 47 1.29 -9.01 1.60
C ASP A 47 2.21 -7.82 1.97
N LYS A 48 2.27 -7.44 3.24
CA LYS A 48 3.18 -6.36 3.69
C LYS A 48 4.64 -6.64 3.37
N HIS A 49 5.08 -7.88 3.57
CA HIS A 49 6.44 -8.31 3.29
C HIS A 49 6.73 -8.33 1.79
N ASP A 50 5.75 -8.75 1.01
CA ASP A 50 5.85 -8.80 -0.44
C ASP A 50 5.96 -7.39 -1.04
N MET A 51 5.10 -6.46 -0.62
CA MET A 51 5.20 -5.05 -1.02
C MET A 51 6.55 -4.45 -0.66
N ARG A 52 7.09 -4.80 0.53
CA ARG A 52 8.42 -4.35 0.96
C ARG A 52 9.51 -4.86 0.02
N GLN A 53 9.47 -6.13 -0.39
CA GLN A 53 10.45 -6.71 -1.31
C GLN A 53 10.43 -6.00 -2.67
N VAL A 54 9.24 -5.79 -3.25
CA VAL A 54 9.08 -5.08 -4.53
C VAL A 54 9.60 -3.64 -4.44
N LEU A 55 9.30 -2.92 -3.36
CA LEU A 55 9.77 -1.54 -3.17
C LEU A 55 11.29 -1.43 -2.93
N GLN A 56 11.93 -2.50 -2.47
CA GLN A 56 13.38 -2.54 -2.24
C GLN A 56 14.18 -2.89 -3.51
N ARG A 57 13.54 -3.29 -4.61
CA ARG A 57 14.24 -3.58 -5.87
C ARG A 57 14.66 -2.29 -6.58
N GLN A 58 15.81 -2.32 -7.22
CA GLN A 58 16.30 -1.25 -8.09
C GLN A 58 16.32 -1.75 -9.53
N TYR A 59 15.65 -1.00 -10.40
CA TYR A 59 15.57 -1.25 -11.84
C TYR A 59 16.39 -0.21 -12.61
N ASP A 60 16.87 -0.59 -13.78
CA ASP A 60 17.58 0.32 -14.68
C ASP A 60 16.58 1.14 -15.52
N LEU A 61 16.49 2.44 -15.24
CA LEU A 61 15.58 3.36 -15.95
C LEU A 61 16.12 3.77 -17.32
N SER A 62 17.38 3.47 -17.63
CA SER A 62 17.98 3.78 -18.93
C SER A 62 17.69 2.70 -19.98
N CYS A 63 17.31 1.50 -19.54
CA CYS A 63 16.96 0.39 -20.42
C CYS A 63 15.51 0.52 -20.90
N SER A 64 15.31 0.63 -22.22
CA SER A 64 13.99 0.74 -22.86
C SER A 64 13.32 -0.62 -23.11
N ASP A 65 13.57 -1.63 -22.27
CA ASP A 65 12.91 -2.94 -22.36
C ASP A 65 11.45 -2.86 -21.85
N PRO A 66 10.45 -3.32 -22.64
CA PRO A 66 9.06 -3.38 -22.19
C PRO A 66 8.86 -4.13 -20.86
N ALA A 67 9.68 -5.14 -20.57
CA ALA A 67 9.61 -5.87 -19.29
C ALA A 67 9.97 -4.96 -18.10
N THR A 68 10.94 -4.07 -18.28
CA THR A 68 11.37 -3.11 -17.25
C THR A 68 10.28 -2.07 -16.97
N ASP A 69 9.57 -1.58 -18.00
CA ASP A 69 8.44 -0.66 -17.79
C ASP A 69 7.34 -1.32 -16.93
N ILE A 70 7.01 -2.59 -17.17
CA ILE A 70 5.99 -3.31 -16.38
C ILE A 70 6.34 -3.36 -14.89
N VAL A 71 7.58 -3.70 -14.54
CA VAL A 71 8.01 -3.81 -13.12
C VAL A 71 8.16 -2.44 -12.46
N VAL A 72 8.59 -1.43 -13.21
CA VAL A 72 8.66 -0.05 -12.72
C VAL A 72 7.26 0.48 -12.43
N ARG A 73 6.30 0.27 -13.33
CA ARG A 73 4.89 0.66 -13.13
C ARG A 73 4.26 -0.03 -11.94
N ARG A 74 4.51 -1.33 -11.78
CA ARG A 74 4.08 -2.10 -10.61
C ARG A 74 4.68 -1.54 -9.32
N GLN A 75 5.99 -1.27 -9.29
CA GLN A 75 6.66 -0.69 -8.12
C GLN A 75 6.10 0.71 -7.79
N GLU A 76 5.84 1.53 -8.80
CA GLU A 76 5.26 2.85 -8.63
C GLU A 76 3.82 2.78 -8.06
N SER A 77 3.01 1.84 -8.56
CA SER A 77 1.65 1.64 -8.05
C SER A 77 1.64 1.22 -6.58
N ILE A 78 2.50 0.26 -6.23
CA ILE A 78 2.68 -0.18 -4.84
C ILE A 78 3.19 0.99 -3.98
N ARG A 79 4.13 1.80 -4.48
CA ARG A 79 4.63 2.99 -3.78
C ARG A 79 3.50 3.97 -3.48
N LYS A 80 2.69 4.34 -4.48
CA LYS A 80 1.55 5.24 -4.31
C LYS A 80 0.57 4.69 -3.28
N ARG A 81 0.26 3.40 -3.34
CA ARG A 81 -0.60 2.71 -2.37
C ARG A 81 -0.06 2.79 -0.93
N VAL A 82 1.23 2.50 -0.74
CA VAL A 82 1.87 2.50 0.58
C VAL A 82 1.94 3.92 1.14
N VAL A 83 2.36 4.89 0.35
CA VAL A 83 2.47 6.29 0.79
C VAL A 83 1.09 6.87 1.10
N ALA A 84 0.07 6.58 0.28
CA ALA A 84 -1.30 7.04 0.51
C ALA A 84 -1.91 6.46 1.79
N HIS A 85 -1.45 5.28 2.24
CA HIS A 85 -1.94 4.66 3.47
C HIS A 85 -1.61 5.48 4.73
N ASN A 86 -0.51 6.23 4.72
CA ASN A 86 -0.20 7.18 5.81
C ASN A 86 -1.32 8.21 6.01
N GLY A 87 -2.04 8.56 4.94
CA GLY A 87 -3.19 9.46 4.98
C GLY A 87 -4.34 8.96 5.84
N VAL A 88 -4.51 7.65 5.98
CA VAL A 88 -5.55 7.05 6.85
C VAL A 88 -5.30 7.47 8.30
N TRP A 89 -4.07 7.24 8.79
CA TRP A 89 -3.70 7.55 10.17
C TRP A 89 -3.53 9.05 10.42
N ALA A 90 -3.03 9.80 9.44
CA ALA A 90 -2.99 11.25 9.51
C ALA A 90 -4.43 11.83 9.61
N GLY A 91 -5.36 11.30 8.82
CA GLY A 91 -6.77 11.68 8.88
C GLY A 91 -7.41 11.37 10.23
N VAL A 92 -7.16 10.18 10.79
CA VAL A 92 -7.60 9.80 12.15
C VAL A 92 -7.05 10.74 13.19
N ALA A 93 -5.74 11.02 13.17
CA ALA A 93 -5.08 11.86 14.16
C ALA A 93 -5.62 13.29 14.12
N VAL A 94 -5.71 13.88 12.92
CA VAL A 94 -6.23 15.25 12.74
C VAL A 94 -7.70 15.32 13.16
N SER A 95 -8.55 14.40 12.72
CA SER A 95 -9.98 14.45 13.06
C SER A 95 -10.22 14.20 14.54
N THR A 96 -9.45 13.32 15.17
CA THR A 96 -9.55 13.04 16.61
C THR A 96 -9.09 14.25 17.43
N LEU A 97 -7.97 14.89 17.07
CA LEU A 97 -7.48 16.07 17.78
C LEU A 97 -8.43 17.26 17.62
N VAL A 98 -8.89 17.54 16.40
CA VAL A 98 -9.86 18.61 16.12
C VAL A 98 -11.20 18.32 16.78
N GLY A 99 -11.68 17.07 16.70
CA GLY A 99 -12.90 16.62 17.34
C GLY A 99 -12.83 16.71 18.87
N HIS A 100 -11.71 16.31 19.47
CA HIS A 100 -11.48 16.43 20.91
C HIS A 100 -11.44 17.90 21.35
N TYR A 101 -10.75 18.76 20.61
CA TYR A 101 -10.70 20.19 20.89
C TYR A 101 -12.09 20.84 20.77
N SER A 102 -12.85 20.50 19.73
CA SER A 102 -14.22 20.98 19.55
C SER A 102 -15.14 20.55 20.69
N LEU A 103 -15.01 19.30 21.14
CA LEU A 103 -15.80 18.74 22.23
C LEU A 103 -15.27 19.07 23.63
N ARG A 104 -14.27 19.95 23.79
CA ARG A 104 -13.57 20.16 25.08
C ARG A 104 -14.51 20.45 26.26
N ARG A 105 -15.63 21.14 26.02
CA ARG A 105 -16.64 21.53 27.03
C ARG A 105 -17.69 20.44 27.34
N TYR A 106 -17.73 19.36 26.58
CA TYR A 106 -18.70 18.27 26.77
C TYR A 106 -18.18 17.19 27.74
N ASP A 107 -19.13 16.48 28.34
CA ASP A 107 -18.86 15.34 29.21
C ASP A 107 -18.09 14.22 28.50
N TYR A 108 -17.36 13.44 29.31
CA TYR A 108 -16.56 12.33 28.83
C TYR A 108 -17.38 11.27 28.09
N LYS A 109 -18.62 11.01 28.53
CA LYS A 109 -19.54 10.05 27.88
C LYS A 109 -19.80 10.44 26.43
N THR A 110 -20.08 11.72 26.18
CA THR A 110 -20.31 12.27 24.84
C THR A 110 -19.06 12.16 23.97
N LYS A 111 -17.87 12.44 24.54
CA LYS A 111 -16.59 12.29 23.83
C LYS A 111 -16.32 10.85 23.41
N LEU A 112 -16.54 9.88 24.31
CA LEU A 112 -16.35 8.46 24.01
C LEU A 112 -17.27 7.95 22.89
N ILE A 113 -18.50 8.46 22.83
CA ILE A 113 -19.46 8.07 21.79
C ILE A 113 -19.08 8.71 20.45
N LEU A 114 -18.74 10.00 20.41
CA LEU A 114 -18.52 10.74 19.16
C LEU A 114 -17.14 10.54 18.54
N LEU A 115 -16.08 10.43 19.35
CA LEU A 115 -14.71 10.38 18.83
C LEU A 115 -14.46 9.21 17.86
N PRO A 116 -14.99 7.98 18.06
CA PRO A 116 -14.84 6.91 17.09
C PRO A 116 -15.43 7.24 15.71
N PHE A 117 -16.59 7.92 15.66
CA PHE A 117 -17.22 8.31 14.38
C PHE A 117 -16.43 9.42 13.68
N ILE A 118 -15.94 10.41 14.44
CA ILE A 118 -15.10 11.48 13.93
C ILE A 118 -13.75 10.92 13.42
N ALA A 119 -13.15 10.00 14.17
CA ALA A 119 -11.94 9.28 13.79
C ALA A 119 -12.15 8.49 12.50
N TYR A 120 -13.24 7.72 12.40
CA TYR A 120 -13.58 6.96 11.20
C TYR A 120 -13.80 7.86 9.98
N GLY A 121 -14.58 8.93 10.11
CA GLY A 121 -14.79 9.91 9.04
C GLY A 121 -13.48 10.58 8.60
N GLY A 122 -12.63 10.93 9.56
CA GLY A 122 -11.28 11.43 9.30
C GLY A 122 -10.39 10.44 8.56
N SER A 123 -10.46 9.15 8.89
CA SER A 123 -9.70 8.10 8.20
C SER A 123 -10.08 8.00 6.71
N TRP A 124 -11.37 8.14 6.40
CA TRP A 124 -11.89 8.10 5.03
C TRP A 124 -11.47 9.34 4.24
N LEU A 125 -11.67 10.54 4.82
CA LEU A 125 -11.25 11.80 4.22
C LEU A 125 -9.72 11.86 4.02
N GLY A 126 -8.95 11.44 5.02
CA GLY A 126 -7.49 11.38 4.96
C GLY A 126 -7.01 10.44 3.85
N ARG A 127 -7.64 9.26 3.70
CA ARG A 127 -7.37 8.35 2.58
C ARG A 127 -7.70 9.00 1.24
N PHE A 128 -8.84 9.68 1.13
CA PHE A 128 -9.27 10.35 -0.09
C PHE A 128 -8.26 11.41 -0.52
N LEU A 129 -7.90 12.33 0.38
CA LEU A 129 -6.92 13.38 0.14
C LEU A 129 -5.53 12.83 -0.19
N ALA A 130 -5.08 11.80 0.53
CA ALA A 130 -3.79 11.18 0.27
C ALA A 130 -3.74 10.45 -1.08
N ASN A 131 -4.84 9.86 -1.54
CA ASN A 131 -4.93 9.33 -2.91
C ASN A 131 -4.82 10.44 -3.96
N GLY A 132 -5.39 11.62 -3.70
CA GLY A 132 -5.21 12.80 -4.54
C GLY A 132 -3.75 13.27 -4.58
N LEU A 133 -3.14 13.50 -3.41
CA LEU A 133 -1.75 13.97 -3.29
C LEU A 133 -0.70 13.01 -3.87
N THR A 134 -0.96 11.70 -3.81
CA THR A 134 -0.06 10.68 -4.40
C THR A 134 -0.29 10.48 -5.90
N GLY A 135 -1.22 11.23 -6.51
CA GLY A 135 -1.56 11.12 -7.94
C GLY A 135 -2.29 9.82 -8.28
N ARG A 136 -2.84 9.12 -7.27
CA ARG A 136 -3.50 7.82 -7.44
C ARG A 136 -4.86 7.93 -8.13
N TRP A 137 -5.47 9.11 -8.16
CA TRP A 137 -6.69 9.36 -8.94
C TRP A 137 -6.45 9.35 -10.46
N SER A 138 -5.24 9.69 -10.89
CA SER A 138 -4.85 9.73 -12.30
C SER A 138 -4.20 8.42 -12.78
N GLU A 139 -4.08 7.43 -11.91
CA GLU A 139 -3.47 6.13 -12.22
C GLU A 139 -4.38 5.29 -13.11
N TRP A 140 -3.86 4.77 -14.21
CA TRP A 140 -4.62 3.90 -15.11
C TRP A 140 -4.99 2.58 -14.40
N GLY A 141 -6.16 2.04 -14.74
CA GLY A 141 -6.64 0.78 -14.16
C GLY A 141 -5.67 -0.39 -14.38
N ARG A 142 -4.95 -0.40 -15.51
CA ARG A 142 -3.91 -1.39 -15.82
C ARG A 142 -2.77 -1.35 -14.79
N ASP A 143 -2.22 -0.17 -14.52
CA ASP A 143 -1.07 -0.01 -13.62
C ASP A 143 -1.46 -0.39 -12.18
N ARG A 144 -2.71 -0.08 -11.80
CA ARG A 144 -3.29 -0.49 -10.52
C ARG A 144 -3.48 -2.01 -10.42
N ALA A 145 -3.93 -2.66 -11.49
CA ALA A 145 -4.03 -4.11 -11.54
C ALA A 145 -2.65 -4.78 -11.41
N LEU A 146 -1.62 -4.24 -12.09
CA LEU A 146 -0.23 -4.72 -11.97
C LEU A 146 0.29 -4.62 -10.52
N GLY A 147 -0.07 -3.54 -9.82
CA GLY A 147 0.25 -3.34 -8.39
C GLY A 147 -0.50 -4.27 -7.43
N GLU A 148 -1.54 -4.96 -7.88
CA GLU A 148 -2.34 -5.90 -7.08
C GLU A 148 -2.00 -7.38 -7.34
N LEU A 149 -1.31 -7.68 -8.44
CA LEU A 149 -0.91 -9.05 -8.81
C LEU A 149 -0.07 -9.71 -7.69
N PRO A 150 -0.45 -10.91 -7.21
CA PRO A 150 0.26 -11.59 -6.13
C PRO A 150 1.64 -12.08 -6.60
N PRO A 151 2.66 -12.08 -5.72
CA PRO A 151 4.00 -12.54 -6.06
C PRO A 151 4.16 -14.07 -5.98
N LYS A 152 3.17 -14.75 -5.40
CA LYS A 152 3.14 -16.19 -5.19
C LYS A 152 1.81 -16.72 -5.74
N ALA A 153 1.85 -17.90 -6.31
CA ALA A 153 0.69 -18.62 -6.78
C ALA A 153 0.75 -20.08 -6.30
N TYR A 154 -0.41 -20.72 -6.21
CA TYR A 154 -0.45 -22.18 -6.05
C TYR A 154 -0.28 -22.82 -7.42
N PHE A 155 0.65 -23.76 -7.51
CA PHE A 155 0.79 -24.61 -8.68
C PHE A 155 -0.25 -25.73 -8.61
N GLU A 156 -1.14 -25.74 -9.59
CA GLU A 156 -2.10 -26.79 -9.82
C GLU A 156 -1.60 -27.62 -11.02
N LYS A 157 -1.57 -28.94 -10.84
CA LYS A 157 -0.98 -29.88 -11.80
C LYS A 157 -2.05 -30.41 -12.75
#